data_AF-A0A7V9DWJ0-F1
#
_entry.id   AF-A0A7V9DWJ0-F1
#
_cell.length_a   1.000
_cell.length_b   1.000
_cell.length_c   1.000
_cell.angle_alpha   90.00
_cell.angle_beta   90.00
_cell.angle_gamma   90.00
#
_symmetry.space_group_name_H-M   'P 1'
#
loop_
_entity.id
_entity.type
_entity.pdbx_description
1 polymer ?
#
loop_
_entity_poly.entity_id
_entity_poly.type
_entity_poly.pdbx_seq_one_letter_code
_entity_poly.pdbx_strand_id
1 'polypeptide(L)'
;MGFLEFLAAGAAPEAAADDDVTADAQRWSDPQTWGGTVPAKDAAVVVAAGRTLLIDCDVEVGSLHIKGAVIVARRNVRIGAEWILVEGAGALIAGSADRPFKQQLCVTLCSSGGRAPAHPILGSKFLAAVDGGTIDLHGEARTSWVQLGSSTAAGHDTLRLAQPVDWRAGERVAVASGADHCLLEERTISDVGADCVSVRLETPLWHRHHGMQAPLRHVLPGSIGKAVLLSRNIVIEGCADSERDSVGAYCMIAGAADAATSKRNSVGRFSGVEFRRMGQFNHPGRYPLHWHNNGDAADSSVIGCLVHRSYQRGIVTVGSRRVRISGNVVMKPFGHGYIVESEDNSPQLVTTNLALRPRVVRFADQKMRSYCEHRPRAFWIVQSTRVAAH
;
A
#
# COMPACT_ATOMS: atom_id res chain seq x y z
N MET A 1 21.42 13.15 -13.84
CA MET A 1 20.74 12.68 -15.06
C MET A 1 20.89 11.18 -15.12
N GLY A 2 19.82 10.44 -14.84
CA GLY A 2 19.75 9.01 -15.10
C GLY A 2 18.55 8.80 -16.03
N PHE A 3 18.81 8.38 -17.26
CA PHE A 3 17.78 8.12 -18.25
C PHE A 3 17.02 6.86 -17.86
N LEU A 4 15.70 6.97 -17.68
CA LEU A 4 14.78 5.84 -17.74
C LEU A 4 14.62 5.50 -19.23
N GLU A 5 15.18 4.37 -19.66
CA GLU A 5 14.90 3.84 -20.99
C GLU A 5 13.42 3.38 -21.04
N PHE A 6 12.63 4.03 -21.90
CA PHE A 6 11.26 3.64 -22.18
C PHE A 6 11.28 2.54 -23.25
N LEU A 7 10.86 1.32 -22.88
CA LEU A 7 10.56 0.26 -23.84
C LEU A 7 9.17 0.50 -24.45
N ALA A 8 9.11 0.51 -25.78
CA ALA A 8 7.91 0.71 -26.57
C ALA A 8 6.86 -0.41 -26.36
N ALA A 9 5.59 -0.07 -26.60
CA ALA A 9 4.46 -0.98 -26.50
C ALA A 9 4.46 -2.04 -27.62
N GLY A 10 4.32 -3.31 -27.24
CA GLY A 10 4.10 -4.42 -28.18
C GLY A 10 3.89 -5.77 -27.49
N ALA A 11 2.76 -6.40 -27.83
CA ALA A 11 2.33 -7.77 -27.53
C ALA A 11 1.94 -8.12 -26.07
N ALA A 12 0.86 -8.91 -25.94
CA ALA A 12 0.46 -9.54 -24.68
C ALA A 12 1.60 -10.41 -24.15
N PRO A 13 1.94 -10.33 -22.85
CA PRO A 13 3.06 -11.08 -22.32
C PRO A 13 2.75 -12.57 -22.37
N GLU A 14 3.58 -13.31 -23.10
CA GLU A 14 3.75 -14.75 -22.91
C GLU A 14 4.06 -15.00 -21.42
N ALA A 15 3.54 -16.10 -20.86
CA ALA A 15 3.71 -16.42 -19.46
C ALA A 15 5.22 -16.50 -19.13
N ALA A 16 5.73 -15.47 -18.46
CA ALA A 16 7.13 -15.45 -18.05
C ALA A 16 7.39 -16.67 -17.17
N ALA A 17 8.42 -17.44 -17.51
CA ALA A 17 8.87 -18.56 -16.70
C ALA A 17 9.14 -18.09 -15.26
N ASP A 18 8.69 -18.89 -14.30
CA ASP A 18 8.74 -18.61 -12.87
C ASP A 18 10.16 -18.93 -12.34
N ASP A 19 11.20 -18.29 -12.88
CA ASP A 19 12.61 -18.62 -12.54
C ASP A 19 12.99 -18.25 -11.10
N ASP A 20 12.13 -17.56 -10.35
CA ASP A 20 12.29 -17.30 -8.91
C ASP A 20 11.71 -18.44 -8.04
N VAL A 21 11.08 -19.44 -8.65
CA VAL A 21 10.46 -20.56 -7.96
C VAL A 21 11.48 -21.69 -7.84
N THR A 22 11.79 -22.06 -6.61
CA THR A 22 12.68 -23.19 -6.34
C THR A 22 12.07 -24.49 -6.88
N ALA A 23 12.90 -25.41 -7.37
CA ALA A 23 12.43 -26.66 -7.98
C ALA A 23 11.61 -27.56 -7.03
N ASP A 24 11.71 -27.33 -5.72
CA ASP A 24 10.98 -28.01 -4.64
C ASP A 24 9.70 -27.29 -4.21
N ALA A 25 9.33 -26.17 -4.82
CA ALA A 25 8.11 -25.45 -4.49
C ALA A 25 6.86 -26.28 -4.82
N GLN A 26 6.03 -26.51 -3.82
CA GLN A 26 4.78 -27.27 -3.96
C GLN A 26 3.67 -26.34 -4.47
N ARG A 27 2.87 -26.79 -5.43
CA ARG A 27 1.80 -25.97 -6.03
C ARG A 27 0.53 -25.99 -5.19
N TRP A 28 -0.11 -24.84 -5.01
CA TRP A 28 -1.41 -24.76 -4.34
C TRP A 28 -2.46 -25.59 -5.07
N SER A 29 -2.47 -25.55 -6.40
CA SER A 29 -3.43 -26.27 -7.23
C SER A 29 -3.29 -27.80 -7.22
N ASP A 30 -2.13 -28.34 -6.79
CA ASP A 30 -1.87 -29.77 -6.74
C ASP A 30 -2.48 -30.41 -5.47
N PRO A 31 -3.45 -31.33 -5.57
CA PRO A 31 -4.01 -31.98 -4.41
C PRO A 31 -2.99 -32.78 -3.58
N GLN A 32 -1.89 -33.25 -4.17
CA GLN A 32 -0.83 -33.97 -3.45
C GLN A 32 -0.10 -33.08 -2.43
N THR A 33 0.00 -31.77 -2.71
CA THR A 33 0.48 -30.74 -1.76
C THR A 33 -0.30 -30.77 -0.44
N TRP A 34 -1.53 -31.28 -0.45
CA TRP A 34 -2.46 -31.24 0.66
C TRP A 34 -2.90 -32.64 1.15
N GLY A 35 -2.24 -33.70 0.67
CA GLY A 35 -2.61 -35.07 1.02
C GLY A 35 -3.91 -35.57 0.38
N GLY A 36 -4.36 -34.94 -0.70
CA GLY A 36 -5.45 -35.45 -1.56
C GLY A 36 -6.48 -34.41 -2.00
N THR A 37 -6.67 -33.32 -1.24
CA THR A 37 -7.71 -32.31 -1.54
C THR A 37 -7.19 -30.90 -1.26
N VAL A 38 -7.34 -30.00 -2.22
CA VAL A 38 -6.98 -28.58 -2.08
C VAL A 38 -7.84 -27.92 -0.98
N PRO A 39 -7.27 -27.02 -0.14
CA PRO A 39 -7.99 -26.39 0.95
C PRO A 39 -9.25 -25.65 0.48
N ALA A 40 -10.33 -25.82 1.23
CA ALA A 40 -11.60 -25.15 0.97
C ALA A 40 -11.62 -23.70 1.52
N LYS A 41 -12.66 -22.95 1.12
CA LYS A 41 -12.89 -21.52 1.44
C LYS A 41 -12.64 -21.10 2.90
N ASP A 42 -13.01 -21.93 3.88
CA ASP A 42 -12.91 -21.57 5.29
C ASP A 42 -11.76 -22.32 6.02
N ALA A 43 -10.89 -23.01 5.26
CA ALA A 43 -9.82 -23.82 5.82
C ALA A 43 -8.76 -22.96 6.53
N ALA A 44 -8.25 -23.47 7.65
CA ALA A 44 -7.06 -22.92 8.29
C ALA A 44 -5.81 -23.60 7.71
N VAL A 45 -5.00 -22.84 6.98
CA VAL A 45 -3.81 -23.35 6.29
C VAL A 45 -2.54 -22.90 7.00
N VAL A 46 -1.66 -23.86 7.29
CA VAL A 46 -0.32 -23.60 7.84
C VAL A 46 0.73 -24.05 6.83
N VAL A 47 1.58 -23.11 6.40
CA VAL A 47 2.78 -23.40 5.61
C VAL A 47 3.94 -23.53 6.60
N ALA A 48 4.29 -24.77 6.94
CA ALA A 48 5.31 -25.08 7.94
C ALA A 48 6.70 -24.55 7.54
N ALA A 49 7.59 -24.36 8.52
CA ALA A 49 8.98 -23.99 8.28
C ALA A 49 9.68 -25.01 7.38
N GLY A 50 10.53 -24.53 6.46
CA GLY A 50 11.22 -25.36 5.47
C GLY A 50 10.36 -25.77 4.27
N ARG A 51 9.08 -25.41 4.24
CA ARG A 51 8.19 -25.64 3.10
C ARG A 51 8.08 -24.40 2.21
N THR A 52 8.16 -24.58 0.90
CA THR A 52 7.86 -23.55 -0.10
C THR A 52 6.58 -23.89 -0.85
N LEU A 53 5.63 -22.97 -0.86
CA LEU A 53 4.33 -23.11 -1.51
C LEU A 53 4.15 -22.05 -2.61
N LEU A 54 3.80 -22.47 -3.81
CA LEU A 54 3.50 -21.62 -4.95
C LEU A 54 1.98 -21.45 -5.08
N ILE A 55 1.48 -20.22 -4.93
CA ILE A 55 0.09 -19.89 -5.24
C ILE A 55 -0.03 -19.69 -6.76
N ASP A 56 -0.52 -20.73 -7.45
CA ASP A 56 -0.65 -20.79 -8.90
C ASP A 56 -2.10 -20.79 -9.40
N CYS A 57 -3.08 -20.56 -8.53
CA CYS A 57 -4.48 -20.35 -8.85
C CYS A 57 -5.12 -19.35 -7.87
N ASP A 58 -6.37 -18.93 -8.13
CA ASP A 58 -7.13 -18.18 -7.14
C ASP A 58 -7.31 -19.02 -5.87
N VAL A 59 -7.15 -18.40 -4.70
CA VAL A 59 -7.20 -19.03 -3.38
C VAL A 59 -8.24 -18.32 -2.54
N GLU A 60 -9.04 -19.09 -1.82
CA GLU A 60 -9.93 -18.58 -0.77
C GLU A 60 -9.78 -19.53 0.42
N VAL A 61 -9.38 -19.01 1.58
CA VAL A 61 -9.18 -19.78 2.82
C VAL A 61 -9.67 -18.99 4.03
N GLY A 62 -9.90 -19.64 5.17
CA GLY A 62 -10.22 -18.95 6.41
C GLY A 62 -8.99 -18.21 6.93
N SER A 63 -7.84 -18.89 6.94
CA SER A 63 -6.58 -18.29 7.37
C SER A 63 -5.36 -18.90 6.70
N LEU A 64 -4.30 -18.10 6.60
CA LEU A 64 -3.01 -18.52 6.06
C LEU A 64 -1.87 -18.13 7.01
N HIS A 65 -1.33 -19.10 7.74
CA HIS A 65 -0.18 -18.94 8.64
C HIS A 65 1.09 -19.44 7.96
N ILE A 66 1.99 -18.52 7.65
CA ILE A 66 3.19 -18.74 6.85
C ILE A 66 4.42 -18.74 7.77
N LYS A 67 4.96 -19.93 8.02
CA LYS A 67 6.24 -20.15 8.73
C LYS A 67 7.37 -20.59 7.80
N GLY A 68 7.02 -21.11 6.61
CA GLY A 68 7.90 -21.31 5.46
C GLY A 68 7.73 -20.22 4.41
N ALA A 69 7.89 -20.52 3.12
CA ALA A 69 7.73 -19.54 2.05
C ALA A 69 6.41 -19.74 1.29
N VAL A 70 5.75 -18.63 0.95
CA VAL A 70 4.65 -18.56 -0.01
C VAL A 70 5.05 -17.60 -1.13
N ILE A 71 5.10 -18.11 -2.35
CA ILE A 71 5.42 -17.35 -3.56
C ILE A 71 4.16 -17.25 -4.40
N VAL A 72 3.81 -16.05 -4.87
CA VAL A 72 2.72 -15.86 -5.84
C VAL A 72 3.28 -16.08 -7.24
N ALA A 73 2.73 -17.06 -7.96
CA ALA A 73 3.14 -17.35 -9.34
C ALA A 73 2.92 -16.12 -10.24
N ARG A 74 3.75 -15.96 -11.28
CA ARG A 74 3.73 -14.82 -12.24
C ARG A 74 2.51 -14.84 -13.17
N ARG A 75 1.31 -14.83 -12.59
CA ARG A 75 0.00 -14.87 -13.25
C ARG A 75 -1.00 -14.01 -12.47
N ASN A 76 -2.15 -13.73 -13.07
CA ASN A 76 -3.22 -13.06 -12.34
C ASN A 76 -3.76 -14.00 -11.25
N VAL A 77 -3.82 -13.52 -10.01
CA VAL A 77 -4.22 -14.30 -8.82
C VAL A 77 -5.06 -13.44 -7.87
N ARG A 78 -6.10 -14.04 -7.30
CA ARG A 78 -6.82 -13.53 -6.13
C ARG A 78 -6.55 -14.40 -4.92
N ILE A 79 -6.30 -13.78 -3.77
CA ILE A 79 -6.13 -14.45 -2.49
C ILE A 79 -7.16 -13.88 -1.51
N GLY A 80 -8.18 -14.66 -1.17
CA GLY A 80 -9.13 -14.35 -0.13
C GLY A 80 -8.75 -15.04 1.19
N ALA A 81 -8.72 -14.28 2.28
CA ALA A 81 -8.52 -14.81 3.63
C ALA A 81 -9.22 -13.97 4.69
N GLU A 82 -9.45 -14.50 5.89
CA GLU A 82 -9.74 -13.65 7.05
C GLU A 82 -8.49 -12.96 7.56
N TRP A 83 -7.40 -13.72 7.59
CA TRP A 83 -6.10 -13.18 7.95
C TRP A 83 -4.96 -13.99 7.35
N ILE A 84 -3.86 -13.29 7.11
CA ILE A 84 -2.58 -13.85 6.68
C ILE A 84 -1.53 -13.42 7.70
N LEU A 85 -0.86 -14.41 8.29
CA LEU A 85 0.20 -14.18 9.28
C LEU A 85 1.50 -14.78 8.76
N VAL A 86 2.52 -13.95 8.62
CA VAL A 86 3.89 -14.38 8.34
C VAL A 86 4.70 -14.31 9.63
N GLU A 87 5.30 -15.42 10.03
CA GLU A 87 5.98 -15.54 11.32
C GLU A 87 7.31 -16.28 11.20
N GLY A 88 8.28 -15.92 12.02
CA GLY A 88 9.49 -16.71 12.17
C GLY A 88 10.44 -16.54 10.98
N ALA A 89 10.75 -17.64 10.29
CA ALA A 89 11.49 -17.59 9.03
C ALA A 89 10.55 -17.48 7.80
N GLY A 90 9.26 -17.22 8.04
CA GLY A 90 8.26 -17.21 7.01
C GLY A 90 8.41 -16.05 6.03
N ALA A 91 8.02 -16.26 4.78
CA ALA A 91 8.03 -15.24 3.74
C ALA A 91 6.78 -15.29 2.86
N LEU A 92 6.15 -14.14 2.61
CA LEU A 92 5.15 -13.96 1.56
C LEU A 92 5.75 -13.09 0.45
N ILE A 93 5.83 -13.63 -0.77
CA ILE A 93 6.59 -13.04 -1.87
C ILE A 93 5.71 -12.88 -3.10
N ALA A 94 5.65 -11.66 -3.64
CA ALA A 94 5.09 -11.37 -4.95
C ALA A 94 6.03 -10.39 -5.69
N GLY A 95 6.90 -10.94 -6.52
CA GLY A 95 7.98 -10.19 -7.17
C GLY A 95 9.12 -9.80 -6.22
N SER A 96 10.14 -9.18 -6.79
CA SER A 96 11.31 -8.65 -6.09
C SER A 96 11.64 -7.25 -6.59
N ALA A 97 12.59 -6.57 -5.95
CA ALA A 97 13.02 -5.23 -6.36
C ALA A 97 13.61 -5.20 -7.78
N ASP A 98 14.32 -6.26 -8.18
CA ASP A 98 14.94 -6.45 -9.49
C ASP A 98 13.99 -7.08 -10.52
N ARG A 99 13.02 -7.89 -10.07
CA ARG A 99 12.01 -8.52 -10.93
C ARG A 99 10.60 -8.24 -10.39
N PRO A 100 10.05 -7.03 -10.62
CA PRO A 100 8.71 -6.69 -10.15
C PRO A 100 7.62 -7.61 -10.72
N PHE A 101 6.59 -7.88 -9.92
CA PHE A 101 5.36 -8.55 -10.33
C PHE A 101 4.63 -7.67 -11.34
N LYS A 102 4.36 -8.19 -12.53
CA LYS A 102 3.72 -7.43 -13.63
C LYS A 102 2.26 -7.82 -13.84
N GLN A 103 1.84 -8.95 -13.26
CA GLN A 103 0.48 -9.46 -13.33
C GLN A 103 -0.41 -8.78 -12.28
N GLN A 104 -1.69 -9.16 -12.24
CA GLN A 104 -2.65 -8.63 -11.28
C GLN A 104 -2.75 -9.53 -10.05
N LEU A 105 -2.42 -9.00 -8.88
CA LEU A 105 -2.60 -9.68 -7.59
C LEU A 105 -3.59 -8.89 -6.74
N CYS A 106 -4.66 -9.55 -6.30
CA CYS A 106 -5.61 -8.97 -5.36
C CYS A 106 -5.71 -9.83 -4.10
N VAL A 107 -5.25 -9.29 -2.96
CA VAL A 107 -5.38 -9.90 -1.64
C VAL A 107 -6.56 -9.26 -0.92
N THR A 108 -7.60 -10.03 -0.64
CA THR A 108 -8.86 -9.55 -0.08
C THR A 108 -9.09 -10.16 1.30
N LEU A 109 -9.09 -9.32 2.34
CA LEU A 109 -9.13 -9.72 3.73
C LEU A 109 -10.50 -9.44 4.36
N CYS A 110 -11.23 -10.50 4.70
CA CYS A 110 -12.66 -10.43 5.02
C CYS A 110 -12.98 -11.18 6.31
N SER A 111 -13.89 -10.65 7.14
CA SER A 111 -14.40 -11.46 8.24
C SER A 111 -15.20 -12.63 7.68
N SER A 112 -14.97 -13.83 8.18
CA SER A 112 -15.74 -15.02 7.82
C SER A 112 -17.14 -15.05 8.43
N GLY A 113 -17.56 -13.99 9.14
CA GLY A 113 -18.83 -13.96 9.86
C GLY A 113 -18.87 -14.94 11.04
N GLY A 114 -17.70 -15.28 11.60
CA GLY A 114 -17.55 -16.23 12.71
C GLY A 114 -17.38 -17.69 12.29
N ARG A 115 -17.23 -17.99 10.98
CA ARG A 115 -16.99 -19.36 10.48
C ARG A 115 -15.55 -19.82 10.68
N ALA A 116 -14.60 -18.90 10.63
CA ALA A 116 -13.21 -19.08 11.02
C ALA A 116 -12.93 -18.22 12.27
N PRO A 117 -12.16 -18.74 13.25
CA PRO A 117 -11.83 -17.95 14.43
C PRO A 117 -10.85 -16.82 14.07
N ALA A 118 -11.14 -15.64 14.60
CA ALA A 118 -10.19 -14.53 14.59
C ALA A 118 -8.90 -14.91 15.34
N HIS A 119 -7.77 -14.35 14.93
CA HIS A 119 -6.50 -14.59 15.62
C HIS A 119 -6.57 -14.02 17.06
N PRO A 120 -6.17 -14.77 18.09
CA PRO A 120 -6.40 -14.40 19.50
C PRO A 120 -5.79 -13.05 19.90
N ILE A 121 -4.69 -12.65 19.26
CA ILE A 121 -3.96 -11.41 19.59
C ILE A 121 -4.19 -10.30 18.53
N LEU A 122 -4.31 -10.70 17.27
CA LEU A 122 -4.34 -9.75 16.14
C LEU A 122 -5.78 -9.45 15.70
N GLY A 123 -6.72 -10.32 16.01
CA GLY A 123 -8.11 -10.19 15.57
C GLY A 123 -8.28 -10.67 14.14
N SER A 124 -9.02 -9.91 13.33
CA SER A 124 -9.43 -10.30 11.98
C SER A 124 -9.06 -9.23 10.94
N LYS A 125 -9.18 -9.60 9.66
CA LYS A 125 -8.91 -8.76 8.49
C LYS A 125 -7.49 -8.19 8.48
N PHE A 126 -6.48 -9.05 8.59
CA PHE A 126 -5.09 -8.57 8.65
C PHE A 126 -4.13 -9.32 7.74
N LEU A 127 -3.10 -8.59 7.29
CA LEU A 127 -1.86 -9.14 6.78
C LEU A 127 -0.74 -8.67 7.70
N ALA A 128 -0.08 -9.58 8.39
CA ALA A 128 0.94 -9.22 9.37
C ALA A 128 2.23 -10.02 9.21
N ALA A 129 3.37 -9.36 9.43
CA ALA A 129 4.65 -10.00 9.64
C ALA A 129 5.09 -9.78 11.10
N VAL A 130 5.35 -10.86 11.82
CA VAL A 130 5.76 -10.84 13.23
C VAL A 130 6.94 -11.78 13.48
N ASP A 131 7.72 -11.48 14.52
CA ASP A 131 8.80 -12.35 15.01
C ASP A 131 9.77 -12.88 13.92
N GLY A 132 10.19 -11.99 13.02
CA GLY A 132 11.12 -12.32 11.92
C GLY A 132 10.45 -12.58 10.57
N GLY A 133 9.11 -12.62 10.50
CA GLY A 133 8.40 -12.80 9.26
C GLY A 133 8.73 -11.72 8.21
N THR A 134 8.66 -12.09 6.93
CA THR A 134 8.96 -11.21 5.81
C THR A 134 7.79 -11.11 4.83
N ILE A 135 7.39 -9.89 4.48
CA ILE A 135 6.44 -9.63 3.38
C ILE A 135 7.17 -8.80 2.33
N ASP A 136 7.39 -9.40 1.16
CA ASP A 136 8.00 -8.75 -0.01
C ASP A 136 6.98 -8.69 -1.15
N LEU A 137 6.39 -7.52 -1.36
CA LEU A 137 5.42 -7.26 -2.43
C LEU A 137 5.94 -6.15 -3.31
N HIS A 138 6.39 -6.51 -4.51
CA HIS A 138 7.00 -5.61 -5.48
C HIS A 138 6.16 -5.60 -6.75
N GLY A 139 5.22 -4.67 -6.86
CA GLY A 139 4.45 -4.40 -8.06
C GLY A 139 5.23 -3.57 -9.07
N GLU A 140 4.60 -3.31 -10.21
CA GLU A 140 5.19 -2.52 -11.28
C GLU A 140 5.58 -1.11 -10.77
N ALA A 141 6.81 -0.69 -11.06
CA ALA A 141 7.27 0.65 -10.72
C ALA A 141 6.58 1.67 -11.64
N ARG A 142 5.70 2.49 -11.07
CA ARG A 142 4.94 3.51 -11.81
C ARG A 142 5.15 4.90 -11.23
N THR A 143 5.00 5.93 -12.07
CA THR A 143 5.01 7.32 -11.60
C THR A 143 3.78 7.60 -10.75
N SER A 144 3.91 7.65 -9.42
CA SER A 144 2.75 7.75 -8.52
C SER A 144 1.93 9.03 -8.68
N TRP A 145 2.60 10.16 -8.86
CA TRP A 145 1.98 11.47 -9.00
C TRP A 145 2.95 12.45 -9.64
N VAL A 146 2.41 13.50 -10.24
CA VAL A 146 3.16 14.60 -10.84
C VAL A 146 2.43 15.92 -10.66
N GLN A 147 3.14 17.03 -10.70
CA GLN A 147 2.51 18.36 -10.78
C GLN A 147 1.95 18.59 -12.19
N LEU A 148 0.92 19.43 -12.29
CA LEU A 148 0.46 19.94 -13.57
C LEU A 148 1.48 20.95 -14.12
N GLY A 149 1.91 20.76 -15.36
CA GLY A 149 2.79 21.69 -16.07
C GLY A 149 2.02 22.95 -16.48
N SER A 150 0.84 22.79 -17.08
CA SER A 150 -0.03 23.89 -17.48
C SER A 150 -1.37 23.85 -16.74
N SER A 151 -2.01 25.01 -16.60
CA SER A 151 -3.33 25.08 -15.97
C SER A 151 -4.41 24.46 -16.85
N THR A 152 -5.36 23.76 -16.25
CA THR A 152 -6.54 23.19 -16.93
C THR A 152 -7.79 23.90 -16.41
N ALA A 153 -8.65 24.37 -17.32
CA ALA A 153 -9.90 25.04 -16.95
C ALA A 153 -11.03 24.04 -16.71
N ALA A 154 -12.06 24.46 -15.98
CA ALA A 154 -13.31 23.71 -15.87
C ALA A 154 -13.91 23.46 -17.27
N GLY A 155 -14.46 22.28 -17.49
CA GLY A 155 -15.01 21.84 -18.78
C GLY A 155 -13.98 21.25 -19.75
N HIS A 156 -12.69 21.23 -19.41
CA HIS A 156 -11.66 20.58 -20.22
C HIS A 156 -11.36 19.15 -19.73
N ASP A 157 -10.95 18.29 -20.67
CA ASP A 157 -10.67 16.86 -20.47
C ASP A 157 -9.18 16.53 -20.62
N THR A 158 -8.31 17.51 -20.84
CA THR A 158 -6.88 17.26 -21.12
C THR A 158 -6.01 17.89 -20.05
N LEU A 159 -5.15 17.07 -19.45
CA LEU A 159 -4.12 17.46 -18.50
C LEU A 159 -2.77 17.58 -19.21
N ARG A 160 -2.03 18.65 -18.91
CA ARG A 160 -0.62 18.76 -19.28
C ARG A 160 0.24 18.65 -18.02
N LEU A 161 1.05 17.60 -17.93
CA LEU A 161 1.86 17.26 -16.77
C LEU A 161 3.24 17.94 -16.83
N ALA A 162 3.88 18.13 -15.68
CA ALA A 162 5.18 18.78 -15.58
C ALA A 162 6.35 17.86 -15.98
N GLN A 163 6.12 16.54 -16.02
CA GLN A 163 7.11 15.53 -16.40
C GLN A 163 6.42 14.32 -17.05
N PRO A 164 7.14 13.54 -17.87
CA PRO A 164 6.61 12.33 -18.48
C PRO A 164 6.08 11.33 -17.45
N VAL A 165 5.02 10.61 -17.83
CA VAL A 165 4.43 9.51 -17.07
C VAL A 165 4.30 8.26 -17.92
N ASP A 166 4.27 7.13 -17.25
CA ASP A 166 4.09 5.80 -17.80
C ASP A 166 2.64 5.30 -17.63
N TRP A 167 1.68 6.22 -17.50
CA TRP A 167 0.25 5.93 -17.29
C TRP A 167 -0.40 5.38 -18.56
N ARG A 168 -1.53 4.70 -18.41
CA ARG A 168 -2.22 3.98 -19.49
C ARG A 168 -3.70 4.35 -19.56
N ALA A 169 -4.28 4.25 -20.76
CA ALA A 169 -5.73 4.33 -20.93
C ALA A 169 -6.46 3.29 -20.08
N GLY A 170 -7.63 3.66 -19.56
CA GLY A 170 -8.41 2.85 -18.61
C GLY A 170 -7.96 2.95 -17.15
N GLU A 171 -6.78 3.49 -16.86
CA GLU A 171 -6.33 3.71 -15.48
C GLU A 171 -7.03 4.92 -14.85
N ARG A 172 -7.13 4.92 -13.53
CA ARG A 172 -7.75 6.00 -12.77
C ARG A 172 -6.72 7.04 -12.33
N VAL A 173 -7.11 8.31 -12.39
CA VAL A 173 -6.31 9.44 -11.93
C VAL A 173 -7.13 10.33 -10.98
N ALA A 174 -6.49 10.91 -9.96
CA ALA A 174 -7.02 12.03 -9.21
C ALA A 174 -6.29 13.31 -9.59
N VAL A 175 -7.03 14.40 -9.78
CA VAL A 175 -6.49 15.74 -9.96
C VAL A 175 -6.86 16.56 -8.73
N ALA A 176 -5.85 17.04 -8.02
CA ALA A 176 -6.03 17.77 -6.76
C ALA A 176 -5.34 19.13 -6.81
N SER A 177 -6.00 20.19 -6.32
CA SER A 177 -5.41 21.53 -6.15
C SER A 177 -5.17 21.85 -4.69
N GLY A 178 -4.13 22.63 -4.39
CA GLY A 178 -3.69 22.89 -3.01
C GLY A 178 -4.03 24.28 -2.44
N ALA A 179 -4.72 25.17 -3.16
CA ALA A 179 -5.24 26.41 -2.59
C ALA A 179 -6.52 26.13 -1.80
N ASP A 180 -6.53 26.48 -0.51
CA ASP A 180 -7.70 26.65 0.37
C ASP A 180 -8.90 25.71 0.09
N HIS A 181 -8.74 24.42 0.40
CA HIS A 181 -9.76 23.36 0.46
C HIS A 181 -9.82 22.37 -0.73
N CYS A 182 -9.57 21.10 -0.38
CA CYS A 182 -10.24 19.85 -0.78
C CYS A 182 -10.66 19.56 -2.23
N LEU A 183 -10.31 20.38 -3.21
CA LEU A 183 -10.64 20.11 -4.61
C LEU A 183 -9.86 18.90 -5.07
N LEU A 184 -10.58 17.81 -5.30
CA LEU A 184 -10.05 16.54 -5.74
C LEU A 184 -11.09 15.86 -6.60
N GLU A 185 -10.75 15.72 -7.87
CA GLU A 185 -11.59 15.11 -8.89
C GLU A 185 -10.96 13.81 -9.35
N GLU A 186 -11.72 12.73 -9.39
CA GLU A 186 -11.26 11.43 -9.87
C GLU A 186 -11.82 11.21 -11.27
N ARG A 187 -10.98 10.72 -12.18
CA ARG A 187 -11.29 10.50 -13.59
C ARG A 187 -10.63 9.22 -14.08
N THR A 188 -11.12 8.72 -15.21
CA THR A 188 -10.47 7.65 -15.98
C THR A 188 -9.70 8.29 -17.13
N ILE A 189 -8.51 7.77 -17.40
CA ILE A 189 -7.68 8.18 -18.52
C ILE A 189 -8.25 7.55 -19.79
N SER A 190 -8.58 8.36 -20.80
CA SER A 190 -8.99 7.88 -22.11
C SER A 190 -7.80 7.61 -23.01
N ASP A 191 -6.75 8.43 -22.92
CA ASP A 191 -5.52 8.30 -23.72
C ASP A 191 -4.32 9.00 -23.06
N VAL A 192 -3.12 8.54 -23.37
CA VAL A 192 -1.86 9.23 -23.02
C VAL A 192 -1.09 9.47 -24.29
N GLY A 193 -0.83 10.75 -24.61
CA GLY A 193 -0.14 11.16 -25.82
C GLY A 193 1.28 10.60 -25.89
N ALA A 194 1.82 10.51 -27.11
CA ALA A 194 3.19 10.02 -27.35
C ALA A 194 4.28 10.87 -26.69
N ASP A 195 3.95 12.08 -26.23
CA ASP A 195 4.85 12.95 -25.46
C ASP A 195 4.95 12.54 -23.97
N CYS A 196 4.14 11.57 -23.53
CA CYS A 196 4.00 11.09 -22.16
C CYS A 196 3.65 12.18 -21.12
N VAL A 197 3.29 13.39 -21.55
CA VAL A 197 2.94 14.51 -20.67
C VAL A 197 1.53 15.03 -20.90
N SER A 198 0.90 14.65 -22.01
CA SER A 198 -0.48 14.97 -22.35
C SER A 198 -1.37 13.79 -21.99
N VAL A 199 -2.24 13.96 -20.99
CA VAL A 199 -3.18 12.91 -20.54
C VAL A 199 -4.61 13.37 -20.80
N ARG A 200 -5.34 12.61 -21.61
CA ARG A 200 -6.76 12.85 -21.89
C ARG A 200 -7.62 12.03 -20.94
N LEU A 201 -8.72 12.64 -20.48
CA LEU A 201 -9.67 12.08 -19.55
C LEU A 201 -10.94 11.65 -20.31
N GLU A 202 -11.62 10.62 -19.84
CA GLU A 202 -12.91 10.20 -20.42
C GLU A 202 -14.01 11.24 -20.22
N THR A 203 -13.95 11.98 -19.10
CA THR A 203 -14.91 13.02 -18.76
C THR A 203 -14.19 14.30 -18.34
N PRO A 204 -14.71 15.49 -18.71
CA PRO A 204 -14.08 16.76 -18.34
C PRO A 204 -13.98 16.98 -16.83
N LEU A 205 -13.02 17.82 -16.42
CA LEU A 205 -12.92 18.33 -15.04
C LEU A 205 -14.02 19.37 -14.79
N TRP A 206 -14.57 19.38 -13.59
CA TRP A 206 -15.57 20.38 -13.21
C TRP A 206 -14.95 21.67 -12.70
N HIS A 207 -13.70 21.62 -12.25
CA HIS A 207 -13.03 22.75 -11.66
C HIS A 207 -11.70 23.08 -12.36
N ARG A 208 -11.26 24.33 -12.17
CA ARG A 208 -9.96 24.77 -12.64
C ARG A 208 -8.86 24.20 -11.74
N HIS A 209 -7.79 23.71 -12.36
CA HIS A 209 -6.57 23.30 -11.69
C HIS A 209 -5.38 24.12 -12.20
N HIS A 210 -4.61 24.71 -11.29
CA HIS A 210 -3.46 25.56 -11.64
C HIS A 210 -2.22 24.71 -11.91
N GLY A 211 -1.53 24.97 -13.01
CA GLY A 211 -0.23 24.36 -13.32
C GLY A 211 0.94 25.26 -12.93
N MET A 212 2.16 24.73 -13.00
CA MET A 212 3.40 25.45 -12.68
C MET A 212 3.60 26.73 -13.51
N GLN A 213 3.06 26.76 -14.72
CA GLN A 213 3.11 27.93 -15.61
C GLN A 213 2.04 29.00 -15.31
N ALA A 214 1.23 28.84 -14.25
CA ALA A 214 0.22 29.81 -13.89
C ALA A 214 0.84 31.14 -13.42
N PRO A 215 0.26 32.31 -13.75
CA PRO A 215 0.78 33.59 -13.31
C PRO A 215 0.78 33.73 -11.78
N LEU A 216 1.93 34.13 -11.22
CA LEU A 216 2.21 34.23 -9.79
C LEU A 216 1.27 35.14 -8.98
N ARG A 217 0.58 36.09 -9.65
CA ARG A 217 -0.24 37.11 -8.95
C ARG A 217 -1.38 36.52 -8.11
N HIS A 218 -1.76 35.25 -8.30
CA HIS A 218 -2.87 34.61 -7.59
C HIS A 218 -2.65 33.12 -7.23
N VAL A 219 -1.44 32.58 -7.39
CA VAL A 219 -1.16 31.14 -7.23
C VAL A 219 0.01 30.96 -6.26
N LEU A 220 -0.29 30.56 -5.02
CA LEU A 220 0.73 30.16 -4.06
C LEU A 220 1.44 28.89 -4.56
N PRO A 221 2.74 28.68 -4.33
CA PRO A 221 3.43 27.46 -4.74
C PRO A 221 2.76 26.15 -4.24
N GLY A 222 2.10 26.20 -3.09
CA GLY A 222 1.32 25.09 -2.54
C GLY A 222 0.05 24.75 -3.34
N SER A 223 -0.47 25.67 -4.16
CA SER A 223 -1.73 25.51 -4.90
C SER A 223 -1.62 24.85 -6.26
N ILE A 224 -0.40 24.56 -6.71
CA ILE A 224 -0.15 23.82 -7.95
C ILE A 224 -0.83 22.46 -7.89
N GLY A 225 -1.63 22.20 -8.93
CA GLY A 225 -2.38 21.00 -9.17
C GLY A 225 -1.46 19.78 -9.26
N LYS A 226 -1.92 18.66 -8.74
CA LYS A 226 -1.23 17.38 -8.72
C LYS A 226 -2.13 16.34 -9.34
N ALA A 227 -1.63 15.65 -10.36
CA ALA A 227 -2.26 14.48 -10.92
C ALA A 227 -1.66 13.23 -10.25
N VAL A 228 -2.50 12.30 -9.83
CA VAL A 228 -2.13 11.13 -9.02
C VAL A 228 -2.68 9.88 -9.66
N LEU A 229 -1.84 8.89 -9.95
CA LEU A 229 -2.26 7.59 -10.44
C LEU A 229 -2.92 6.77 -9.31
N LEU A 230 -4.19 6.40 -9.49
CA LEU A 230 -5.02 5.71 -8.51
C LEU A 230 -5.15 4.20 -8.73
N SER A 231 -4.18 3.59 -9.41
CA SER A 231 -4.17 2.15 -9.68
C SER A 231 -2.79 1.56 -9.50
N ARG A 232 -2.73 0.36 -8.93
CA ARG A 232 -1.53 -0.48 -8.88
C ARG A 232 -1.93 -1.92 -9.19
N ASN A 233 -0.98 -2.73 -9.68
CA ASN A 233 -1.26 -4.11 -10.07
C ASN A 233 -1.25 -5.10 -8.90
N ILE A 234 -0.66 -4.73 -7.76
CA ILE A 234 -0.83 -5.43 -6.49
C ILE A 234 -1.79 -4.62 -5.62
N VAL A 235 -2.90 -5.23 -5.22
CA VAL A 235 -3.92 -4.63 -4.36
C VAL A 235 -4.07 -5.46 -3.09
N ILE A 236 -4.00 -4.79 -1.94
CA ILE A 236 -4.42 -5.35 -0.64
C ILE A 236 -5.66 -4.59 -0.20
N GLU A 237 -6.74 -5.32 0.11
CA GLU A 237 -7.99 -4.71 0.48
C GLU A 237 -8.81 -5.44 1.54
N GLY A 238 -9.72 -4.70 2.19
CA GLY A 238 -10.86 -5.28 2.88
C GLY A 238 -12.01 -5.64 1.92
N CYS A 239 -12.96 -6.47 2.38
CA CYS A 239 -14.21 -6.73 1.64
C CYS A 239 -15.02 -5.47 1.36
N ALA A 240 -15.95 -5.58 0.40
CA ALA A 240 -16.95 -4.54 0.14
C ALA A 240 -17.76 -4.14 1.39
N ASP A 241 -18.05 -5.09 2.29
CA ASP A 241 -18.75 -4.82 3.55
C ASP A 241 -18.03 -3.82 4.46
N SER A 242 -16.71 -3.67 4.32
CA SER A 242 -15.93 -2.68 5.08
C SER A 242 -16.38 -1.23 4.86
N GLU A 243 -17.07 -0.94 3.76
CA GLU A 243 -17.63 0.39 3.50
C GLU A 243 -18.79 0.73 4.42
N ARG A 244 -19.53 -0.28 4.90
CA ARG A 244 -20.70 -0.09 5.78
C ARG A 244 -20.30 0.26 7.21
N ASP A 245 -19.28 -0.40 7.73
CA ASP A 245 -18.87 -0.32 9.13
C ASP A 245 -17.55 0.45 9.35
N SER A 246 -16.87 0.84 8.27
CA SER A 246 -15.53 1.44 8.34
C SER A 246 -14.49 0.53 9.02
N VAL A 247 -14.70 -0.78 8.94
CA VAL A 247 -13.78 -1.82 9.44
C VAL A 247 -13.17 -2.54 8.25
N GLY A 248 -12.11 -1.93 7.71
CA GLY A 248 -11.28 -2.45 6.64
C GLY A 248 -10.29 -3.53 7.09
N ALA A 249 -9.45 -3.92 6.15
CA ALA A 249 -8.27 -4.71 6.48
C ALA A 249 -7.11 -3.83 6.97
N TYR A 250 -6.14 -4.40 7.67
CA TYR A 250 -4.98 -3.65 8.16
C TYR A 250 -3.69 -4.44 7.94
N CYS A 251 -2.56 -3.72 7.79
CA CYS A 251 -1.25 -4.34 7.68
C CYS A 251 -0.34 -3.95 8.84
N MET A 252 0.40 -4.92 9.37
CA MET A 252 1.29 -4.71 10.52
C MET A 252 2.62 -5.45 10.34
N ILE A 253 3.72 -4.73 10.49
CA ILE A 253 5.08 -5.27 10.57
C ILE A 253 5.57 -4.99 11.98
N ALA A 254 5.76 -6.04 12.78
CA ALA A 254 6.09 -5.90 14.20
C ALA A 254 7.21 -6.85 14.61
N GLY A 255 8.04 -6.43 15.57
CA GLY A 255 9.24 -7.15 15.97
C GLY A 255 9.62 -6.88 17.43
N ALA A 256 10.91 -6.99 17.75
CA ALA A 256 11.42 -6.57 19.03
C ALA A 256 11.60 -5.05 19.07
N ALA A 257 10.85 -4.41 19.96
CA ALA A 257 11.03 -3.00 20.29
C ALA A 257 12.26 -2.80 21.20
N ASP A 258 12.78 -3.85 21.82
CA ASP A 258 13.77 -3.78 22.89
C ASP A 258 14.71 -4.99 22.87
N ALA A 259 16.00 -4.75 23.12
CA ALA A 259 17.06 -5.76 23.10
C ALA A 259 16.89 -6.84 24.19
N ALA A 260 16.02 -6.60 25.18
CA ALA A 260 15.67 -7.53 26.24
C ALA A 260 14.63 -8.58 25.82
N THR A 261 13.97 -8.43 24.67
CA THR A 261 12.99 -9.42 24.17
C THR A 261 13.59 -10.31 23.10
N SER A 262 13.37 -11.62 23.17
CA SER A 262 13.85 -12.62 22.20
C SER A 262 13.20 -12.55 20.81
N LYS A 263 12.39 -11.53 20.54
CA LYS A 263 11.66 -11.40 19.27
C LYS A 263 12.58 -10.88 18.18
N ARG A 264 12.41 -11.37 16.95
CA ARG A 264 13.17 -10.87 15.80
C ARG A 264 12.43 -9.72 15.11
N ASN A 265 13.18 -8.80 14.51
CA ASN A 265 12.61 -7.75 13.67
C ASN A 265 12.01 -8.38 12.42
N SER A 266 10.80 -7.98 12.09
CA SER A 266 10.11 -8.41 10.88
C SER A 266 10.42 -7.46 9.74
N VAL A 267 10.28 -7.93 8.50
CA VAL A 267 10.58 -7.14 7.31
C VAL A 267 9.32 -6.96 6.48
N GLY A 268 9.05 -5.72 6.09
CA GLY A 268 8.02 -5.39 5.10
C GLY A 268 8.63 -4.57 3.98
N ARG A 269 8.56 -5.05 2.74
CA ARG A 269 8.94 -4.29 1.55
C ARG A 269 7.75 -4.23 0.61
N PHE A 270 7.24 -3.02 0.44
CA PHE A 270 6.09 -2.75 -0.41
C PHE A 270 6.52 -1.77 -1.49
N SER A 271 6.47 -2.20 -2.75
CA SER A 271 6.68 -1.31 -3.89
C SER A 271 5.51 -1.39 -4.85
N GLY A 272 4.96 -0.24 -5.25
CA GLY A 272 3.85 -0.21 -6.21
C GLY A 272 2.61 -1.00 -5.74
N VAL A 273 2.28 -0.94 -4.44
CA VAL A 273 1.11 -1.62 -3.86
C VAL A 273 -0.02 -0.63 -3.58
N GLU A 274 -1.24 -0.99 -3.93
CA GLU A 274 -2.46 -0.27 -3.57
C GLU A 274 -3.11 -0.87 -2.32
N PHE A 275 -3.46 -0.01 -1.38
CA PHE A 275 -4.15 -0.30 -0.14
C PHE A 275 -5.54 0.33 -0.20
N ARG A 276 -6.57 -0.51 -0.44
CA ARG A 276 -7.96 -0.09 -0.68
C ARG A 276 -8.89 -0.64 0.41
N ARG A 277 -9.86 0.16 0.89
CA ARG A 277 -10.76 -0.26 2.00
C ARG A 277 -9.96 -0.75 3.22
N MET A 278 -8.93 -0.01 3.58
CA MET A 278 -7.97 -0.35 4.62
C MET A 278 -8.12 0.53 5.87
N GLY A 279 -7.60 0.04 6.99
CA GLY A 279 -7.73 0.63 8.33
C GLY A 279 -9.03 0.20 9.02
N GLN A 280 -9.01 0.17 10.35
CA GLN A 280 -10.21 -0.08 11.15
C GLN A 280 -10.52 1.15 11.99
N PHE A 281 -11.68 1.76 11.73
CA PHE A 281 -12.11 2.95 12.43
C PHE A 281 -12.26 2.67 13.92
N ASN A 282 -11.79 3.59 14.76
CA ASN A 282 -11.87 3.49 16.23
C ASN A 282 -11.14 2.28 16.87
N HIS A 283 -10.27 1.59 16.13
CA HIS A 283 -9.40 0.53 16.64
C HIS A 283 -7.92 0.98 16.57
N PRO A 284 -7.30 1.37 17.70
CA PRO A 284 -5.91 1.82 17.73
C PRO A 284 -4.95 0.76 17.15
N GLY A 285 -3.95 1.21 16.38
CA GLY A 285 -2.93 0.33 15.80
C GLY A 285 -3.36 -0.48 14.57
N ARG A 286 -4.62 -0.34 14.13
CA ARG A 286 -5.18 -1.00 12.95
C ARG A 286 -5.18 -0.05 11.74
N TYR A 287 -3.98 0.23 11.23
CA TYR A 287 -3.75 1.14 10.10
C TYR A 287 -3.62 0.37 8.78
N PRO A 288 -3.87 1.02 7.62
CA PRO A 288 -3.58 0.44 6.32
C PRO A 288 -2.19 -0.16 6.21
N LEU A 289 -1.18 0.52 6.76
CA LEU A 289 0.17 0.00 6.87
C LEU A 289 0.88 0.57 8.11
N HIS A 290 1.36 -0.32 8.97
CA HIS A 290 1.93 0.02 10.27
C HIS A 290 3.22 -0.74 10.54
N TRP A 291 4.34 -0.04 10.72
CA TRP A 291 5.48 -0.61 11.44
C TRP A 291 5.32 -0.30 12.92
N HIS A 292 5.14 -1.35 13.72
CA HIS A 292 4.80 -1.27 15.13
C HIS A 292 5.90 -1.89 15.97
N ASN A 293 6.64 -1.06 16.72
CA ASN A 293 7.62 -1.53 17.69
C ASN A 293 8.62 -2.54 17.09
N ASN A 294 9.06 -2.31 15.85
CA ASN A 294 9.93 -3.21 15.10
C ASN A 294 11.42 -2.85 15.23
N GLY A 295 11.76 -1.91 16.13
CA GLY A 295 13.13 -1.51 16.41
C GLY A 295 13.81 -0.95 15.17
N ASP A 296 14.96 -1.51 14.82
CA ASP A 296 15.68 -1.18 13.61
C ASP A 296 15.08 -1.86 12.37
N ALA A 297 14.47 -1.07 11.48
CA ALA A 297 13.76 -1.55 10.31
C ALA A 297 14.38 -1.06 8.98
N ALA A 298 15.71 -0.95 8.92
CA ALA A 298 16.43 -0.49 7.70
C ALA A 298 16.22 -1.38 6.46
N ASP A 299 15.89 -2.65 6.66
CA ASP A 299 15.55 -3.58 5.58
C ASP A 299 14.11 -3.40 5.08
N SER A 300 13.27 -2.64 5.80
CA SER A 300 11.89 -2.37 5.41
C SER A 300 11.76 -1.14 4.52
N SER A 301 10.76 -1.17 3.63
CA SER A 301 10.48 -0.05 2.73
C SER A 301 9.02 0.01 2.30
N VAL A 302 8.57 1.22 1.97
CA VAL A 302 7.31 1.50 1.30
C VAL A 302 7.58 2.55 0.21
N ILE A 303 7.45 2.13 -1.06
CA ILE A 303 7.92 2.89 -2.21
C ILE A 303 6.87 2.91 -3.32
N GLY A 304 6.39 4.10 -3.71
CA GLY A 304 5.43 4.20 -4.82
C GLY A 304 4.05 3.60 -4.53
N CYS A 305 3.74 3.33 -3.26
CA CYS A 305 2.47 2.74 -2.83
C CYS A 305 1.36 3.79 -2.74
N LEU A 306 0.13 3.32 -2.86
CA LEU A 306 -1.09 4.13 -2.80
C LEU A 306 -1.96 3.68 -1.63
N VAL A 307 -2.22 4.56 -0.67
CA VAL A 307 -3.30 4.38 0.32
C VAL A 307 -4.39 5.37 -0.01
N HIS A 308 -5.62 4.92 -0.23
CA HIS A 308 -6.71 5.87 -0.50
C HIS A 308 -8.02 5.51 0.20
N ARG A 309 -8.71 6.56 0.66
CA ARG A 309 -10.01 6.49 1.36
C ARG A 309 -9.99 5.55 2.57
N SER A 310 -8.86 5.45 3.27
CA SER A 310 -8.72 4.58 4.44
C SER A 310 -9.67 5.00 5.57
N TYR A 311 -10.11 4.00 6.34
CA TYR A 311 -10.95 4.15 7.53
C TYR A 311 -10.13 4.42 8.81
N GLN A 312 -8.83 4.59 8.63
CA GLN A 312 -7.92 5.03 9.66
C GLN A 312 -6.83 5.90 9.00
N ARG A 313 -5.80 6.30 9.77
CA ARG A 313 -4.60 7.03 9.30
C ARG A 313 -3.98 6.34 8.08
N GLY A 314 -3.04 6.97 7.38
CA GLY A 314 -2.35 6.34 6.25
C GLY A 314 -1.21 5.41 6.66
N ILE A 315 0.02 5.82 6.37
CA ILE A 315 1.24 5.05 6.66
C ILE A 315 1.79 5.47 8.01
N VAL A 316 2.00 4.51 8.91
CA VAL A 316 2.40 4.76 10.29
C VAL A 316 3.66 3.98 10.65
N THR A 317 4.64 4.66 11.24
CA THR A 317 5.84 4.02 11.82
C THR A 317 6.02 4.53 13.25
N VAL A 318 5.84 3.62 14.22
CA VAL A 318 5.95 3.88 15.66
C VAL A 318 6.85 2.80 16.26
N GLY A 319 7.81 3.19 17.10
CA GLY A 319 8.85 2.32 17.65
C GLY A 319 9.67 1.59 16.58
N SER A 320 9.77 2.16 15.38
CA SER A 320 10.35 1.53 14.20
C SER A 320 11.11 2.56 13.36
N ARG A 321 12.45 2.53 13.45
CA ARG A 321 13.35 3.51 12.81
C ARG A 321 13.91 3.01 11.49
N ARG A 322 14.34 3.94 10.63
CA ARG A 322 15.03 3.70 9.34
C ARG A 322 14.21 2.97 8.26
N VAL A 323 12.89 2.87 8.38
CA VAL A 323 12.01 2.38 7.29
C VAL A 323 12.12 3.33 6.08
N ARG A 324 12.47 2.85 4.89
CA ARG A 324 12.56 3.73 3.71
C ARG A 324 11.16 4.10 3.18
N ILE A 325 10.75 5.36 3.27
CA ILE A 325 9.43 5.86 2.82
C ILE A 325 9.61 6.86 1.67
N SER A 326 9.25 6.51 0.43
CA SER A 326 9.46 7.37 -0.75
C SER A 326 8.35 7.24 -1.81
N GLY A 327 7.97 8.35 -2.44
CA GLY A 327 7.09 8.35 -3.63
C GLY A 327 5.67 7.82 -3.40
N ASN A 328 5.25 7.66 -2.15
CA ASN A 328 3.94 7.14 -1.81
C ASN A 328 2.88 8.23 -1.88
N VAL A 329 1.63 7.82 -2.03
CA VAL A 329 0.47 8.72 -1.97
C VAL A 329 -0.52 8.23 -0.94
N VAL A 330 -0.89 9.10 0.00
CA VAL A 330 -1.99 8.88 0.94
C VAL A 330 -3.12 9.88 0.64
N MET A 331 -4.25 9.39 0.17
CA MET A 331 -5.38 10.21 -0.26
C MET A 331 -6.63 9.98 0.58
N LYS A 332 -7.26 11.03 1.10
CA LYS A 332 -8.50 10.95 1.87
C LYS A 332 -8.43 9.98 3.08
N PRO A 333 -7.34 9.92 3.88
CA PRO A 333 -7.33 9.09 5.08
C PRO A 333 -8.30 9.64 6.13
N PHE A 334 -8.81 8.79 7.02
CA PHE A 334 -9.37 9.26 8.30
C PHE A 334 -8.21 9.62 9.24
N GLY A 335 -8.16 10.86 9.73
CA GLY A 335 -7.04 11.33 10.54
C GLY A 335 -5.81 11.67 9.69
N HIS A 336 -4.61 11.40 10.23
CA HIS A 336 -3.32 11.78 9.63
C HIS A 336 -2.97 10.97 8.37
N GLY A 337 -2.22 11.60 7.45
CA GLY A 337 -1.69 10.94 6.26
C GLY A 337 -0.51 10.04 6.59
N TYR A 338 0.58 10.63 7.08
CA TYR A 338 1.77 9.94 7.55
C TYR A 338 1.97 10.23 9.03
N ILE A 339 2.29 9.20 9.80
CA ILE A 339 2.80 9.32 11.18
C ILE A 339 4.17 8.68 11.19
N VAL A 340 5.21 9.48 11.42
CA VAL A 340 6.60 9.01 11.39
C VAL A 340 7.31 9.47 12.65
N GLU A 341 7.92 8.54 13.37
CA GLU A 341 8.83 8.85 14.47
C GLU A 341 10.20 9.26 13.94
N SER A 342 10.73 10.35 14.48
CA SER A 342 12.06 10.87 14.18
C SER A 342 12.92 10.69 15.42
N GLU A 343 13.76 9.64 15.44
CA GLU A 343 14.64 9.33 16.58
C GLU A 343 16.10 9.80 16.37
N ASP A 344 16.59 9.85 15.13
CA ASP A 344 18.04 9.85 14.86
C ASP A 344 18.49 10.73 13.69
N ASN A 345 17.67 11.69 13.26
CA ASN A 345 17.89 12.49 12.04
C ASN A 345 18.08 11.65 10.75
N SER A 346 17.83 10.34 10.78
CA SER A 346 17.90 9.51 9.57
C SER A 346 16.79 9.93 8.60
N PRO A 347 17.06 10.02 7.29
CA PRO A 347 16.04 10.39 6.31
C PRO A 347 15.10 9.20 6.05
N GLN A 348 14.26 8.88 7.05
CA GLN A 348 13.22 7.86 6.96
C GLN A 348 12.17 8.23 5.89
N LEU A 349 11.88 9.52 5.78
CA LEU A 349 10.87 10.08 4.88
C LEU A 349 11.51 11.00 3.84
N VAL A 350 11.32 10.67 2.55
CA VAL A 350 11.78 11.49 1.42
C VAL A 350 10.68 12.47 0.98
N THR A 351 11.05 13.63 0.43
CA THR A 351 10.13 14.72 0.00
C THR A 351 9.20 14.36 -1.16
N THR A 352 9.34 13.18 -1.76
CA THR A 352 8.53 12.68 -2.88
C THR A 352 7.17 12.11 -2.44
N ASN A 353 6.93 11.95 -1.14
CA ASN A 353 5.65 11.46 -0.61
C ASN A 353 4.57 12.56 -0.67
N LEU A 354 3.33 12.17 -0.92
CA LEU A 354 2.20 13.09 -1.05
C LEU A 354 1.03 12.66 -0.16
N ALA A 355 0.53 13.58 0.67
CA ALA A 355 -0.72 13.40 1.39
C ALA A 355 -1.76 14.41 0.92
N LEU A 356 -2.94 13.92 0.53
CA LEU A 356 -4.05 14.74 0.02
C LEU A 356 -5.30 14.56 0.87
N ARG A 357 -5.90 15.68 1.26
CA ARG A 357 -7.20 15.75 1.95
C ARG A 357 -7.33 14.81 3.17
N PRO A 358 -6.46 14.91 4.20
CA PRO A 358 -6.72 14.28 5.49
C PRO A 358 -8.12 14.65 6.01
N ARG A 359 -8.93 13.65 6.38
CA ARG A 359 -10.32 13.87 6.81
C ARG A 359 -10.42 13.94 8.32
N VAL A 360 -11.08 14.97 8.82
CA VAL A 360 -11.43 15.09 10.24
C VAL A 360 -12.48 14.04 10.56
N VAL A 361 -12.24 13.25 11.60
CA VAL A 361 -13.19 12.29 12.15
C VAL A 361 -13.15 12.36 13.67
N ARG A 362 -14.28 12.05 14.31
CA ARG A 362 -14.37 12.02 15.79
C ARG A 362 -14.25 10.58 16.25
N PHE A 363 -13.07 10.20 16.73
CA PHE A 363 -12.88 8.90 17.37
C PHE A 363 -13.50 8.91 18.77
N ALA A 364 -14.21 7.84 19.12
CA ALA A 364 -14.77 7.65 20.46
C ALA A 364 -13.69 7.17 21.44
N ASP A 365 -12.73 6.38 20.95
CA ASP A 365 -11.61 5.88 21.74
C ASP A 365 -10.78 7.02 22.35
N GLN A 366 -10.45 6.89 23.63
CA GLN A 366 -9.76 7.94 24.39
C GLN A 366 -8.28 8.08 24.00
N LYS A 367 -7.58 6.97 23.71
CA LYS A 367 -6.18 7.00 23.26
C LYS A 367 -6.09 7.66 21.89
N MET A 368 -7.06 7.40 21.02
CA MET A 368 -7.13 8.05 19.71
C MET A 368 -7.28 9.57 19.86
N ARG A 369 -8.21 10.03 20.71
CA ARG A 369 -8.43 11.47 20.97
C ARG A 369 -7.19 12.25 21.43
N SER A 370 -6.21 11.61 22.07
CA SER A 370 -4.98 12.30 22.52
C SER A 370 -4.00 12.64 21.38
N TYR A 371 -4.15 12.08 20.18
CA TYR A 371 -3.26 12.34 19.03
C TYR A 371 -3.65 13.57 18.17
N CYS A 372 -4.28 14.58 18.77
CA CYS A 372 -4.69 15.84 18.10
C CYS A 372 -5.54 15.67 16.82
N GLU A 373 -6.46 14.72 16.84
CA GLU A 373 -7.22 14.30 15.63
C GLU A 373 -8.28 15.29 15.14
N HIS A 374 -8.54 16.34 15.92
CA HIS A 374 -9.37 17.48 15.50
C HIS A 374 -8.68 18.36 14.44
N ARG A 375 -7.37 18.17 14.23
CA ARG A 375 -6.57 18.85 13.19
C ARG A 375 -5.66 17.83 12.49
N PRO A 376 -6.23 16.96 11.62
CA PRO A 376 -5.44 15.95 10.93
C PRO A 376 -4.36 16.62 10.08
N ARG A 377 -3.18 16.01 10.08
CA ARG A 377 -2.01 16.51 9.35
C ARG A 377 -1.70 15.60 8.17
N ALA A 378 -1.24 16.21 7.08
CA ALA A 378 -0.66 15.48 5.96
C ALA A 378 0.53 14.63 6.44
N PHE A 379 1.42 15.26 7.20
CA PHE A 379 2.57 14.63 7.84
C PHE A 379 2.57 15.00 9.32
N TRP A 380 2.58 14.00 10.19
CA TRP A 380 2.71 14.13 11.63
C TRP A 380 4.03 13.48 12.05
N ILE A 381 5.05 14.30 12.25
CA ILE A 381 6.36 13.84 12.68
C ILE A 381 6.42 13.94 14.20
N VAL A 382 6.66 12.81 14.87
CA VAL A 382 6.75 12.72 16.33
C VAL A 382 8.19 12.53 16.74
N GLN A 383 8.64 13.26 17.76
CA GLN A 383 9.88 12.94 18.45
C GLN A 383 9.62 11.74 19.35
N SER A 384 10.48 10.73 19.30
CA SER A 384 10.39 9.62 20.23
C SER A 384 10.70 10.11 21.64
N THR A 385 9.82 9.75 22.57
CA THR A 385 9.98 10.05 23.99
C THR A 385 10.74 8.95 24.73
N ARG A 386 11.42 8.03 24.03
CA ARG A 386 12.36 7.11 24.66
C ARG A 386 13.55 7.88 25.18
N VAL A 387 13.42 8.36 26.41
CA VAL A 387 14.53 8.78 27.27
C VAL A 387 15.56 7.67 27.21
N ALA A 388 16.80 8.01 26.82
CA ALA A 388 17.93 7.12 26.92
C ALA A 388 18.00 6.60 28.35
N ALA A 389 17.63 5.33 28.55
CA ALA A 389 18.03 4.61 29.74
C ALA A 389 19.55 4.41 29.59
N HIS A 390 20.30 5.30 30.24
CA HIS A 390 21.76 5.26 30.36
C HIS A 390 22.22 4.01 31.11
#